data_AF-A0A7I8IAC7-F1
#
_entry.id   AF-A0A7I8IAC7-F1
#
_cell.length_a   1.000
_cell.length_b   1.000
_cell.length_c   1.000
_cell.angle_alpha   90.00
_cell.angle_beta   90.00
_cell.angle_gamma   90.00
#
_symmetry.space_group_name_H-M   'P 1'
#
loop_
_entity.id
_entity.type
_entity.pdbx_description
1 polymer ?
#
loop_
_entity_poly.entity_id
_entity_poly.type
_entity_poly.pdbx_seq_one_letter_code
_entity_poly.pdbx_strand_id
1 'polypeptide(L)' 'MSQGKREAKNPSVLKRILVNCASQAKEYGRCVAEKVPEIERDMCSKEFLALKTCMSNAIRYQIFGKYA' A
#
# COMPACT_ATOMS: atom_id res chain seq x y z
N MET A 1 -20.83 -6.66 23.84
CA MET A 1 -20.29 -6.16 22.56
C MET A 1 -19.15 -7.07 22.12
N SER A 2 -19.13 -7.39 20.84
CA SER A 2 -18.62 -8.65 20.28
C SER A 2 -17.12 -8.67 19.99
N GLN A 3 -16.51 -9.84 20.27
CA GLN A 3 -15.28 -10.46 19.73
C GLN A 3 -13.92 -9.73 20.01
N GLY A 4 -12.82 -10.40 20.38
CA GLY A 4 -12.50 -11.84 20.37
C GLY A 4 -11.06 -12.04 19.82
N LYS A 5 -10.20 -12.66 20.64
CA LYS A 5 -8.87 -13.27 20.35
C LYS A 5 -7.72 -12.39 19.81
N ARG A 6 -6.72 -12.21 20.69
CA ARG A 6 -5.31 -11.95 20.35
C ARG A 6 -4.72 -13.23 19.72
N GLU A 7 -4.91 -13.42 18.43
CA GLU A 7 -4.03 -14.29 17.64
C GLU A 7 -2.88 -13.42 17.16
N ALA A 8 -1.64 -13.86 17.38
CA ALA A 8 -0.47 -13.34 16.68
C ALA A 8 -0.63 -13.66 15.18
N LYS A 9 -1.51 -12.92 14.50
CA LYS A 9 -1.79 -13.11 13.07
C LYS A 9 -0.58 -12.57 12.37
N ASN A 10 0.25 -13.49 11.86
CA ASN A 10 1.21 -13.21 10.81
C ASN A 10 0.55 -12.19 9.87
N PRO A 11 0.99 -10.92 9.88
CA PRO A 11 0.25 -9.85 9.25
C PRO A 11 -0.02 -10.29 7.82
N SER A 12 -1.30 -10.24 7.42
CA SER A 12 -1.70 -10.62 6.07
C SER A 12 -0.72 -9.98 5.09
N VAL A 13 -0.34 -10.69 4.03
CA VAL A 13 0.68 -10.22 3.08
C VAL A 13 0.40 -8.78 2.65
N LEU A 14 -0.89 -8.44 2.47
CA LEU A 14 -1.37 -7.09 2.23
C LEU A 14 -1.03 -6.08 3.34
N LYS A 15 -1.23 -6.40 4.63
CA LYS A 15 -0.83 -5.53 5.75
C LYS A 15 0.68 -5.27 5.74
N ARG A 16 1.51 -6.29 5.47
CA ARG A 16 2.97 -6.11 5.37
C ARG A 16 3.36 -5.22 4.20
N ILE A 17 2.77 -5.44 3.03
CA ILE A 17 3.00 -4.59 1.86
C ILE A 17 2.60 -3.14 2.14
N LEU A 18 1.44 -2.91 2.75
CA LEU A 18 0.95 -1.57 3.09
C LEU A 18 1.84 -0.87 4.10
N VAL A 19 2.34 -1.57 5.12
CA VAL A 19 3.29 -0.99 6.09
C VAL A 19 4.61 -0.64 5.40
N ASN A 20 5.12 -1.51 4.53
CA ASN A 20 6.36 -1.25 3.78
C ASN A 20 6.23 -0.07 2.80
N CYS A 21 5.03 0.11 2.23
CA CYS A 21 4.75 1.17 1.26
C CYS A 21 4.00 2.37 1.87
N ALA A 22 3.97 2.50 3.20
CA ALA A 22 3.15 3.48 3.90
C ALA A 22 3.55 4.93 3.58
N SER A 23 4.84 5.18 3.35
CA SER A 23 5.34 6.51 2.98
C SER A 23 4.83 6.94 1.60
N GLN A 24 4.93 6.07 0.58
CA GLN A 24 4.43 6.37 -0.76
C GLN A 24 2.89 6.45 -0.77
N ALA A 25 2.21 5.63 0.02
CA ALA A 25 0.76 5.67 0.15
C ALA A 25 0.27 6.98 0.76
N LYS A 26 1.01 7.52 1.75
CA LYS A 26 0.71 8.81 2.36
C LYS A 26 0.87 9.97 1.37
N GLU A 27 1.96 10.00 0.62
CA GLU A 27 2.23 11.03 -0.39
C GLU A 27 1.16 11.01 -1.50
N TYR A 28 0.82 9.82 -1.99
CA TYR A 28 -0.26 9.66 -2.97
C TYR A 28 -1.62 10.10 -2.41
N GLY A 29 -1.97 9.66 -1.20
CA GLY A 29 -3.22 10.04 -0.55
C GLY A 29 -3.32 11.55 -0.30
N ARG A 30 -2.20 12.22 0.02
CA ARG A 30 -2.13 13.67 0.15
C ARG A 30 -2.40 14.36 -1.18
N CYS A 31 -1.71 13.96 -2.25
CA CYS A 31 -1.93 14.52 -3.58
C CYS A 31 -3.40 14.37 -4.02
N VAL A 32 -4.01 13.19 -3.80
CA VAL A 32 -5.42 12.98 -4.13
C VAL A 32 -6.32 13.88 -3.28
N ALA A 33 -6.09 13.97 -1.97
CA ALA A 33 -6.91 14.79 -1.08
C ALA A 33 -6.86 16.29 -1.43
N GLU A 34 -5.73 16.79 -1.92
CA GLU A 34 -5.59 18.19 -2.36
C GLU A 34 -6.28 18.47 -3.71
N LYS A 35 -6.59 17.44 -4.50
CA LYS A 35 -7.15 17.56 -5.85
C LYS A 35 -8.63 17.16 -5.94
N VAL A 36 -9.17 16.46 -4.96
CA VAL A 36 -10.63 16.20 -4.85
C VAL A 36 -11.35 17.55 -4.67
N PRO A 37 -12.45 17.83 -5.40
CA PRO A 37 -13.24 16.94 -6.26
C PRO A 37 -12.82 16.88 -7.74
N GLU A 38 -11.90 17.73 -8.19
CA GLU A 38 -11.47 17.86 -9.60
C GLU A 38 -10.32 16.90 -9.98
N ILE A 39 -10.16 15.80 -9.24
CA ILE A 39 -9.09 14.83 -9.46
C ILE A 39 -9.25 14.15 -10.82
N GLU A 40 -8.27 14.34 -11.71
CA GLU A 40 -8.22 13.62 -12.99
C GLU A 40 -7.13 12.55 -13.02
N ARG A 41 -7.28 11.62 -13.98
CA ARG A 41 -6.23 10.65 -14.30
C ARG A 41 -4.95 11.42 -14.66
N ASP A 42 -3.83 10.95 -14.13
CA ASP A 42 -2.49 11.53 -14.28
C ASP A 42 -2.11 12.67 -13.31
N MET A 43 -3.04 13.32 -12.61
CA MET A 43 -2.70 14.44 -11.71
C MET A 43 -1.74 14.06 -10.56
N CYS A 44 -1.84 12.83 -10.06
CA CYS A 44 -0.94 12.26 -9.05
C CYS A 44 -0.14 11.07 -9.62
N SER A 45 0.14 11.08 -10.93
CA SER A 45 0.79 9.96 -11.64
C SER A 45 2.14 9.60 -11.04
N LYS A 46 2.96 10.60 -10.70
CA LYS A 46 4.28 10.40 -10.09
C LYS A 46 4.20 9.66 -8.75
N GLU A 47 3.27 10.08 -7.89
CA GLU A 47 3.10 9.51 -6.54
C GLU A 47 2.48 8.11 -6.64
N PHE A 48 1.55 7.95 -7.58
CA PHE A 48 0.96 6.68 -7.92
C PHE A 48 2.00 5.68 -8.46
N LEU A 49 2.92 6.11 -9.33
CA LEU A 49 4.00 5.29 -9.87
C LEU A 49 4.96 4.83 -8.76
N ALA A 50 5.30 5.72 -7.83
CA ALA A 50 6.12 5.36 -6.68
C ALA A 50 5.44 4.31 -5.80
N LEU A 51 4.15 4.50 -5.48
CA LEU A 51 3.36 3.55 -4.71
C LEU A 51 3.20 2.21 -5.44
N LYS A 52 2.86 2.24 -6.73
CA LYS A 52 2.71 1.03 -7.58
C LYS A 52 4.00 0.25 -7.64
N THR A 53 5.14 0.93 -7.79
CA THR A 53 6.46 0.29 -7.84
C THR A 53 6.75 -0.40 -6.51
N CYS A 54 6.53 0.30 -5.38
CA CYS A 54 6.72 -0.28 -4.06
C CYS A 54 5.85 -1.52 -3.85
N MET A 55 4.54 -1.43 -4.15
CA MET A 55 3.60 -2.53 -3.99
C MET A 55 3.94 -3.72 -4.91
N SER A 56 4.29 -3.45 -6.17
CA SER A 56 4.67 -4.50 -7.14
C SER A 56 5.95 -5.22 -6.71
N ASN A 57 6.92 -4.49 -6.16
CA ASN A 57 8.16 -5.05 -5.65
C ASN A 57 7.90 -5.87 -4.38
N ALA A 58 7.09 -5.34 -3.45
CA ALA A 58 6.73 -6.04 -2.23
C ALA A 58 5.91 -7.32 -2.52
N ILE A 59 5.02 -7.31 -3.51
CA ILE A 59 4.32 -8.52 -3.97
C ILE A 59 5.32 -9.52 -4.56
N ARG A 60 6.24 -9.06 -5.43
CA ARG A 60 7.28 -9.93 -5.99
C ARG A 60 8.10 -10.60 -4.89
N TYR A 61 8.57 -9.86 -3.89
CA TYR A 61 9.33 -10.44 -2.78
C TYR A 61 8.48 -11.38 -1.90
N GLN A 62 7.19 -11.09 -1.70
CA GLN A 62 6.33 -11.95 -0.88
C GLN A 62 5.87 -13.22 -1.59
N ILE A 63 5.73 -13.20 -2.93
CA ILE A 63 5.35 -14.37 -3.75
C ILE A 63 6.58 -15.21 -4.11
N PHE A 64 7.65 -14.58 -4.61
CA PHE A 64 8.85 -15.28 -5.07
C PHE A 64 9.89 -15.51 -3.96
N GLY A 65 9.95 -14.67 -2.92
CA GLY A 65 10.85 -14.85 -1.77
C GLY A 65 10.42 -15.93 -0.77
N LYS A 66 9.35 -16.69 -1.07
CA LYS A 66 9.01 -17.94 -0.37
C LYS A 66 9.66 -19.18 -0.99
N TYR A 67 10.35 -19.03 -2.12
CA TYR A 67 11.05 -20.11 -2.85
C TYR A 67 12.57 -19.93 -2.85
N ALA A 68 13.12 -19.14 -1.92
CA ALA A 68 14.55 -18.97 -1.68
C ALA A 68 14.91 -19.46 -0.28
#